data_AF-A0A7C4NN72-F1
#
_entry.id   AF-A0A7C4NN72-F1
#
_cell.length_a   1.000
_cell.length_b   1.000
_cell.length_c   1.000
_cell.angle_alpha   90.00
_cell.angle_beta   90.00
_cell.angle_gamma   90.00
#
_symmetry.space_group_name_H-M   'P 1'
#
loop_
_entity.id
_entity.type
_entity.pdbx_description
1 polymer ?
#
loop_
_entity_poly.entity_id
_entity_poly.type
_entity_poly.pdbx_seq_one_letter_code
_entity_poly.pdbx_strand_id
1 'polypeptide(L)'
;MKSRVDKVYYEDQNDYRMIILDYRGSSYLLCLFRFCDRYIYGKIVELDSTSYLDCESIVYSMPEGLYIYAKSIDEFLDKIIDKMNWLRTRASSINH
;
A
#
# COMPACT_ATOMS: atom_id res chain seq x y z
N MET A 1 5.65 -5.10 -20.42
CA MET A 1 4.49 -4.48 -19.74
C MET A 1 4.99 -3.16 -19.18
N LYS A 2 4.47 -1.99 -19.60
CA LYS A 2 4.88 -0.71 -19.00
C LYS A 2 4.37 -0.71 -17.56
N SER A 3 5.28 -0.61 -16.59
CA SER A 3 4.93 -0.50 -15.17
C SER A 3 3.97 0.67 -14.98
N ARG A 4 2.84 0.42 -14.31
CA ARG A 4 1.84 1.46 -13.95
C ARG A 4 2.32 2.34 -12.80
N VAL A 5 3.38 1.93 -12.10
CA VAL A 5 4.04 2.62 -10.98
C VAL A 5 5.39 3.17 -11.44
N ASP A 6 5.72 4.36 -10.96
CA ASP A 6 6.90 5.11 -11.37
C ASP A 6 8.16 4.49 -10.76
N LYS A 7 8.08 4.10 -9.48
CA LYS A 7 9.14 3.41 -8.75
C LYS A 7 8.54 2.45 -7.73
N VAL A 8 9.27 1.37 -7.46
CA VAL A 8 8.95 0.45 -6.37
C VAL A 8 10.23 0.09 -5.62
N TYR A 9 10.19 0.22 -4.29
CA TYR A 9 11.23 -0.19 -3.35
C TYR A 9 10.68 -1.27 -2.42
N TYR A 10 11.52 -2.24 -2.05
CA TYR A 10 11.14 -3.36 -1.20
C TYR A 10 12.17 -3.56 -0.10
N GLU A 11 11.71 -3.82 1.12
CA GLU A 11 12.54 -4.13 2.28
C GLU A 11 11.83 -5.15 3.17
N ASP A 12 12.55 -6.16 3.65
CA ASP A 12 12.00 -7.10 4.63
C ASP A 12 12.28 -6.55 6.04
N GLN A 13 11.21 -6.32 6.82
CA GLN A 13 11.23 -5.78 8.17
C GLN A 13 10.54 -6.75 9.14
N ASN A 14 11.32 -7.55 9.88
CA ASN A 14 10.81 -8.57 10.80
C ASN A 14 9.72 -9.45 10.13
N ASP A 15 8.50 -9.35 10.65
CA ASP A 15 7.28 -10.07 10.22
C ASP A 15 6.63 -9.49 8.97
N TYR A 16 7.19 -8.40 8.45
CA TYR A 16 6.65 -7.61 7.35
C TYR A 16 7.58 -7.59 6.15
N ARG A 17 6.99 -7.43 4.97
CA ARG A 17 7.63 -6.90 3.77
C ARG A 17 7.09 -5.49 3.55
N MET A 18 7.96 -4.51 3.73
CA MET A 18 7.68 -3.13 3.37
C MET A 18 7.83 -2.96 1.87
N ILE A 19 6.89 -2.24 1.26
CA ILE A 19 6.95 -1.80 -0.12
C ILE A 19 6.68 -0.30 -0.14
N ILE A 20 7.54 0.47 -0.80
CA ILE A 20 7.24 1.86 -1.13
C ILE A 20 6.97 1.94 -2.62
N LEU A 21 5.83 2.50 -3.00
CA LEU A 21 5.47 2.71 -4.40
C LEU A 21 5.24 4.19 -4.68
N ASP A 22 5.82 4.67 -5.78
CA ASP A 22 5.55 6.00 -6.32
C ASP A 22 4.53 5.85 -7.45
N TYR A 23 3.44 6.61 -7.35
CA TYR A 23 2.38 6.61 -8.34
C TYR A 23 1.81 8.01 -8.52
N ARG A 24 2.01 8.58 -9.72
CA ARG A 24 1.39 9.86 -10.14
C ARG A 24 1.70 11.02 -9.20
N GLY A 25 2.90 11.06 -8.64
CA GLY A 25 3.38 12.13 -7.78
C GLY A 25 3.05 11.96 -6.29
N SER A 26 2.39 10.87 -5.91
CA SER A 26 2.24 10.45 -4.50
C SER A 26 3.09 9.21 -4.24
N SER A 27 3.63 9.11 -3.02
CA SER A 27 4.34 7.93 -2.54
C SER A 27 3.48 7.22 -1.51
N TYR A 28 3.45 5.89 -1.56
CA TYR A 28 2.68 5.06 -0.63
C TYR A 28 3.57 4.02 0.00
N LEU A 29 3.37 3.75 1.27
CA LEU A 29 4.04 2.69 2.01
C LEU A 29 3.05 1.58 2.31
N LEU A 30 3.50 0.35 2.06
CA LEU A 30 2.70 -0.86 2.19
C LEU A 30 3.44 -1.82 3.11
N CYS A 31 2.75 -2.31 4.13
CA CYS A 31 3.28 -3.25 5.08
C CYS A 31 2.58 -4.58 4.94
N LEU A 32 3.25 -5.54 4.30
CA LEU A 32 2.70 -6.86 4.02
C LEU A 32 3.15 -7.87 5.06
N PHE A 33 2.26 -8.64 5.66
CA PHE A 33 2.62 -9.70 6.59
C PHE A 33 3.22 -10.90 5.84
N ARG A 34 4.37 -11.39 6.29
CA ARG A 34 5.12 -12.48 5.62
C ARG A 34 4.51 -13.87 5.81
N PHE A 35 3.68 -14.08 6.83
CA PHE A 35 3.24 -15.41 7.26
C PHE A 35 2.09 -16.05 6.47
N CYS A 36 1.77 -15.54 5.28
CA CYS A 36 0.65 -16.07 4.50
C CYS A 36 1.09 -16.46 3.09
N ASP A 37 1.55 -17.70 2.97
CA ASP A 37 2.02 -18.31 1.72
C ASP A 37 0.94 -18.39 0.62
N ARG A 38 -0.33 -18.17 0.99
CA ARG A 38 -1.50 -18.28 0.10
C ARG A 38 -2.16 -16.96 -0.22
N TYR A 39 -1.84 -15.89 0.52
CA TYR A 39 -2.49 -14.60 0.35
C TYR A 39 -1.61 -13.47 0.87
N ILE A 40 -1.50 -12.42 0.08
CA ILE A 40 -0.88 -11.18 0.53
C ILE A 40 -1.90 -10.46 1.42
N TYR A 41 -1.47 -10.06 2.62
CA TYR A 41 -2.23 -9.27 3.58
C TYR A 41 -1.35 -8.11 4.01
N GLY A 42 -1.88 -6.88 4.03
CA GLY A 42 -1.12 -5.75 4.51
C GLY A 42 -1.91 -4.48 4.68
N LYS A 43 -1.21 -3.45 5.13
CA LYS A 43 -1.73 -2.10 5.31
C LYS A 43 -1.09 -1.16 4.32
N ILE A 44 -1.84 -0.14 3.90
CA ILE A 44 -1.38 0.88 2.94
C ILE A 44 -1.59 2.25 3.56
N VAL A 45 -0.58 3.09 3.48
CA VAL A 45 -0.61 4.49 3.89
C VAL A 45 0.01 5.36 2.80
N GLU A 46 -0.54 6.54 2.58
CA GLU A 46 0.12 7.57 1.77
C GLU A 46 1.22 8.20 2.62
N LEU A 47 2.43 8.34 2.04
CA LEU A 47 3.57 8.92 2.71
C LEU A 47 3.49 10.46 2.63
N ASP A 48 3.70 11.08 3.78
CA ASP A 48 3.97 12.50 3.94
C ASP A 48 5.30 12.72 4.71
N SER A 49 5.65 13.98 4.97
CA SER A 49 6.88 14.33 5.67
C SER A 49 6.94 13.86 7.13
N THR A 50 5.84 13.36 7.69
CA THR A 50 5.72 12.91 9.09
C THR A 50 5.54 11.41 9.23
N SER A 51 5.50 10.69 8.11
CA SER A 51 5.20 9.27 8.09
C SER A 51 6.36 8.44 8.64
N TYR A 52 6.03 7.49 9.52
CA TYR A 52 6.95 6.47 9.96
C TYR A 52 7.27 5.52 8.78
N LEU A 53 8.49 4.99 8.75
CA LEU A 53 8.95 4.02 7.73
C LEU A 53 9.16 2.63 8.33
N ASP A 54 8.66 2.37 9.54
CA ASP A 54 8.64 1.05 10.14
C ASP A 54 7.24 0.45 10.09
N CYS A 55 7.15 -0.78 9.61
CA CYS A 55 5.86 -1.42 9.41
C CYS A 55 5.14 -1.78 10.71
N GLU A 56 5.88 -2.09 11.77
CA GLU A 56 5.32 -2.44 13.06
C GLU A 56 4.55 -1.25 13.65
N SER A 57 5.18 -0.08 13.78
CA SER A 57 4.50 1.10 14.32
C SER A 57 3.34 1.51 13.44
N ILE A 58 3.47 1.50 12.11
CA ILE A 58 2.37 1.86 11.21
C ILE A 58 1.16 0.93 11.42
N VAL A 59 1.39 -0.39 11.49
CA VAL A 59 0.31 -1.37 11.69
C VAL A 59 -0.38 -1.15 13.04
N TYR A 60 0.36 -0.95 14.12
CA TYR A 60 -0.22 -0.79 15.46
C TYR A 60 -0.82 0.61 15.74
N SER A 61 -0.27 1.67 15.14
CA SER A 61 -0.66 3.05 15.47
C SER A 61 -1.90 3.55 14.75
N MET A 62 -2.29 2.96 13.63
CA MET A 62 -3.55 3.33 12.95
C MET A 62 -4.53 2.15 12.94
N PRO A 63 -5.69 2.24 13.62
CA PRO A 63 -6.67 1.15 13.65
C PRO A 63 -7.35 0.93 12.29
N GLU A 64 -7.30 1.91 11.39
CA GLU A 64 -7.87 1.84 10.05
C GLU A 64 -6.85 1.32 9.03
N GLY A 65 -7.26 0.38 8.17
CA GLY A 65 -6.37 -0.24 7.19
C GLY A 65 -7.15 -0.98 6.10
N LEU A 66 -6.53 -1.07 4.92
CA LEU A 66 -7.14 -1.61 3.71
C LEU A 66 -6.65 -3.03 3.47
N TYR A 67 -7.51 -4.02 3.71
CA TYR A 67 -7.19 -5.43 3.49
C TYR A 67 -7.41 -5.78 2.02
N ILE A 68 -6.34 -6.16 1.32
CA ILE A 68 -6.39 -6.56 -0.08
C ILE A 68 -5.93 -8.00 -0.20
N TYR A 69 -6.80 -8.83 -0.75
CA TYR A 69 -6.51 -10.22 -1.07
C TYR A 69 -5.92 -10.31 -2.47
N ALA A 70 -4.74 -10.90 -2.63
CA ALA A 70 -4.10 -11.12 -3.92
C ALA A 70 -3.23 -12.39 -3.91
N LYS A 71 -3.13 -13.04 -5.07
CA LYS A 71 -2.35 -14.27 -5.29
C LYS A 71 -0.92 -13.98 -5.76
N SER A 72 -0.63 -12.74 -6.18
CA SER A 72 0.70 -12.28 -6.57
C SER A 72 0.89 -10.81 -6.21
N ILE A 73 2.15 -10.35 -6.16
CA ILE A 73 2.48 -8.93 -5.96
C ILE A 73 1.90 -8.07 -7.09
N ASP A 74 1.93 -8.55 -8.34
CA ASP A 74 1.37 -7.80 -9.47
C ASP A 74 -0.14 -7.60 -9.33
N GLU A 75 -0.90 -8.66 -9.00
CA GLU A 75 -2.35 -8.58 -8.76
C GLU A 75 -2.66 -7.66 -7.57
N PHE A 76 -1.81 -7.71 -6.54
CA PHE A 76 -1.93 -6.86 -5.37
C PHE A 76 -1.76 -5.38 -5.74
N LEU A 77 -0.72 -5.04 -6.52
CA LEU A 77 -0.48 -3.68 -7.00
C LEU A 77 -1.63 -3.16 -7.86
N ASP A 78 -2.17 -3.98 -8.77
CA ASP A 78 -3.33 -3.60 -9.59
C ASP A 78 -4.55 -3.27 -8.71
N LYS A 79 -4.87 -4.12 -7.73
CA LYS A 79 -5.97 -3.88 -6.79
C LYS A 79 -5.79 -2.63 -5.96
N ILE A 80 -4.54 -2.31 -5.59
CA ILE A 80 -4.20 -1.09 -4.87
C ILE A 80 -4.44 0.14 -5.72
N ILE A 81 -3.93 0.13 -6.95
CA ILE A 81 -4.10 1.25 -7.89
C ILE A 81 -5.59 1.50 -8.13
N ASP A 82 -6.38 0.44 -8.34
CA ASP A 82 -7.83 0.55 -8.51
C ASP A 82 -8.51 1.14 -7.28
N LYS A 83 -8.12 0.70 -6.08
CA LYS A 83 -8.67 1.22 -4.82
C LYS A 83 -8.30 2.68 -4.59
N MET A 84 -7.05 3.05 -4.84
CA MET A 84 -6.56 4.44 -4.73
C MET A 84 -7.28 5.36 -5.70
N ASN A 85 -7.44 4.93 -6.97
CA ASN A 85 -8.22 5.67 -7.95
C ASN A 85 -9.66 5.86 -7.45
N TRP A 86 -10.31 4.80 -6.93
CA TRP A 86 -11.67 4.86 -6.41
C TRP A 86 -11.84 5.80 -5.20
N LEU A 87 -10.91 5.76 -4.24
CA LEU A 87 -10.93 6.66 -3.07
C LEU A 87 -10.84 8.12 -3.52
N ARG A 88 -9.97 8.42 -4.50
CA ARG A 88 -9.80 9.76 -5.03
C ARG A 88 -11.07 10.27 -5.72
N THR A 89 -11.73 9.45 -6.54
CA THR A 89 -12.98 9.85 -7.20
C THR A 89 -14.07 10.16 -6.18
N ARG A 90 -14.17 9.37 -5.10
CA ARG A 90 -15.15 9.61 -4.02
C ARG A 90 -14.84 10.87 -3.20
N ALA A 91 -13.57 11.12 -2.87
CA ALA A 91 -13.16 12.35 -2.19
C ALA A 91 -13.49 13.60 -3.02
N SER A 92 -13.35 13.54 -4.34
CA SER A 92 -13.78 14.63 -5.24
C SER A 92 -15.30 14.77 -5.36
N SER A 93 -16.07 13.71 -5.11
CA SER A 93 -17.54 13.69 -5.23
C SER A 93 -18.27 14.26 -4.01
N ILE A 94 -17.57 14.45 -2.88
CA ILE A 94 -18.14 14.96 -1.62
C ILE A 94 -17.97 16.48 -1.51
N ASN A 95 -17.13 17.08 -2.35
CA ASN A 95 -16.83 18.53 -2.36
C ASN A 95 -17.62 19.32 -3.43
N HIS A 96 -18.77 18.81 -3.90
CA HIS A 96 -19.71 19.52 -4.78
C HIS A 96 -21.15 19.34 -4.30
#